data_AF-A0A2G3K611-F1
#
_entry.id   AF-A0A2G3K611-F1
#
_cell.length_a   1.000
_cell.length_b   1.000
_cell.length_c   1.000
_cell.angle_alpha   90.00
_cell.angle_beta   90.00
_cell.angle_gamma   90.00
#
_symmetry.space_group_name_H-M   'P 1'
#
loop_
_entity.id
_entity.type
_entity.pdbx_description
1 polymer ?
#
loop_
_entity_poly.entity_id
_entity_poly.type
_entity_poly.pdbx_seq_one_letter_code
_entity_poly.pdbx_strand_id
1 'polypeptide(L)'
;MTPFIELMDIIEKAKAFGYDNLSNGVRLYGHVPHVAAEAWLHTVYAPLGDAQISELESVTGKNFPDIFKQFLSMTNGLNLFSGSLSIDGLRQNNERFGDASRQPFSIETPNVYEKPVGTPDTHLSIGGYKYDGSRLVIDTETLKVFRFPQTEAQPVLNEWPSFWDMLLSEAKRLSLQFDNEGKRINPKEPTIPSTLNA
;
A
#
# COMPACT_ATOMS: atom_id res chain seq x y z
N MET A 1 -12.31 -13.21 -1.96
CA MET A 1 -13.17 -12.03 -1.74
C MET A 1 -13.29 -11.65 -0.26
N THR A 2 -13.41 -12.61 0.67
CA THR A 2 -13.52 -12.34 2.12
C THR A 2 -12.44 -11.42 2.72
N PRO A 3 -11.13 -11.57 2.41
CA PRO A 3 -10.09 -10.71 2.99
C PRO A 3 -10.22 -9.24 2.57
N PHE A 4 -10.66 -8.98 1.34
CA PHE A 4 -10.85 -7.61 0.86
C PHE A 4 -12.04 -6.93 1.55
N ILE A 5 -13.13 -7.67 1.80
CA ILE A 5 -14.28 -7.16 2.57
C ILE A 5 -13.84 -6.74 3.96
N GLU A 6 -13.05 -7.58 4.65
CA GLU A 6 -12.53 -7.27 5.98
C GLU A 6 -11.61 -6.04 6.00
N LEU A 7 -10.75 -5.89 4.98
CA LEU A 7 -9.95 -4.68 4.81
C LEU A 7 -10.84 -3.44 4.64
N MET A 8 -11.86 -3.54 3.79
CA MET A 8 -12.81 -2.46 3.58
C MET A 8 -13.57 -2.12 4.86
N ASP A 9 -13.97 -3.09 5.69
CA ASP A 9 -14.62 -2.83 6.98
C ASP A 9 -13.77 -1.97 7.93
N ILE A 10 -12.43 -2.08 7.86
CA ILE A 10 -11.52 -1.20 8.61
C ILE A 10 -11.54 0.21 8.01
N ILE A 11 -11.38 0.32 6.68
CA ILE A 11 -11.32 1.59 5.94
C ILE A 11 -12.63 2.38 6.07
N GLU A 12 -13.77 1.71 5.97
CA GLU A 12 -15.09 2.34 5.94
C GLU A 12 -15.47 2.99 7.27
N LYS A 13 -14.86 2.59 8.40
CA LYS A 13 -15.03 3.29 9.68
C LYS A 13 -14.67 4.76 9.59
N ALA A 14 -13.68 5.10 8.75
CA ALA A 14 -13.24 6.47 8.57
C ALA A 14 -14.27 7.36 7.85
N LYS A 15 -15.32 6.78 7.22
CA LYS A 15 -16.44 7.55 6.65
C LYS A 15 -17.10 8.46 7.71
N ALA A 16 -17.03 8.08 8.98
CA ALA A 16 -17.60 8.84 10.09
C ALA A 16 -17.08 10.28 10.19
N PHE A 17 -15.87 10.56 9.68
CA PHE A 17 -15.26 11.90 9.67
C PHE A 17 -14.83 12.33 8.26
N GLY A 18 -15.49 11.81 7.22
CA GLY A 18 -15.34 12.28 5.85
C GLY A 18 -15.35 11.15 4.84
N TYR A 19 -15.98 11.40 3.70
CA TYR A 19 -15.96 10.51 2.55
C TYR A 19 -16.10 11.31 1.27
N ASP A 20 -15.32 10.95 0.25
CA ASP A 20 -15.47 11.51 -1.09
C ASP A 20 -15.21 10.43 -2.16
N ASN A 21 -15.86 10.59 -3.30
CA ASN A 21 -15.70 9.73 -4.45
C ASN A 21 -15.45 10.59 -5.68
N LEU A 22 -14.21 10.58 -6.14
CA LEU A 22 -13.73 11.45 -7.20
C LEU A 22 -14.22 10.98 -8.57
N SER A 23 -14.17 11.89 -9.55
CA SER A 23 -14.64 11.62 -10.92
C SER A 23 -13.86 10.50 -11.62
N ASN A 24 -12.62 10.25 -11.20
CA ASN A 24 -11.76 9.18 -11.71
C ASN A 24 -11.91 7.85 -10.94
N GLY A 25 -12.89 7.72 -10.04
CA GLY A 25 -13.16 6.50 -9.28
C GLY A 25 -12.27 6.29 -8.05
N VAL A 26 -11.42 7.26 -7.70
CA VAL A 26 -10.67 7.26 -6.43
C VAL A 26 -11.63 7.55 -5.30
N ARG A 27 -11.58 6.72 -4.25
CA ARG A 27 -12.40 6.88 -3.05
C ARG A 27 -11.53 7.31 -1.88
N LEU A 28 -11.95 8.35 -1.19
CA LEU A 28 -11.26 8.97 -0.07
C LEU A 28 -12.07 8.77 1.22
N TYR A 29 -11.40 8.36 2.29
CA TYR A 29 -12.05 8.03 3.56
C TYR A 29 -11.34 8.72 4.72
N GLY A 30 -12.11 9.40 5.55
CA GLY A 30 -11.65 10.15 6.72
C GLY A 30 -10.86 11.40 6.37
N HIS A 31 -11.51 12.57 6.29
CA HIS A 31 -10.81 13.82 6.00
C HIS A 31 -10.03 14.27 7.23
N VAL A 32 -8.72 14.50 7.08
CA VAL A 32 -7.79 14.79 8.19
C VAL A 32 -7.07 16.13 8.00
N PRO A 33 -7.79 17.27 8.05
CA PRO A 33 -7.23 18.60 7.75
C PRO A 33 -6.12 19.05 8.70
N HIS A 34 -6.03 18.42 9.88
CA HIS A 34 -4.96 18.65 10.84
C HIS A 34 -3.59 18.13 10.36
N VAL A 35 -3.56 17.20 9.38
CA VAL A 35 -2.33 16.75 8.71
C VAL A 35 -1.97 17.70 7.57
N ALA A 36 -2.92 17.96 6.69
CA ALA A 36 -2.88 18.99 5.65
C ALA A 36 -4.31 19.22 5.13
N ALA A 37 -4.60 20.40 4.55
CA ALA A 37 -5.96 20.78 4.15
C ALA A 37 -6.68 19.75 3.25
N GLU A 38 -5.95 19.07 2.36
CA GLU A 38 -6.50 18.04 1.47
C GLU A 38 -6.04 16.61 1.82
N ALA A 39 -5.62 16.38 3.07
CA ALA A 39 -5.20 15.06 3.53
C ALA A 39 -6.39 14.19 3.90
N TRP A 40 -6.27 12.90 3.57
CA TRP A 40 -7.26 11.86 3.84
C TRP A 40 -6.56 10.68 4.54
N LEU A 41 -7.27 10.05 5.47
CA LEU A 41 -6.72 8.95 6.25
C LEU A 41 -6.50 7.72 5.36
N HIS A 42 -7.47 7.41 4.48
CA HIS A 42 -7.31 6.35 3.49
C HIS A 42 -7.63 6.83 2.09
N THR A 43 -6.91 6.27 1.12
CA THR A 43 -7.17 6.43 -0.32
C THR A 43 -7.22 5.05 -0.95
N VAL A 44 -8.34 4.75 -1.61
CA VAL A 44 -8.54 3.52 -2.39
C VAL A 44 -8.66 3.93 -3.86
N TYR A 45 -7.69 3.53 -4.67
CA TYR A 45 -7.63 3.93 -6.07
C TYR A 45 -8.56 3.10 -6.94
N ALA A 46 -8.94 3.65 -8.10
CA ALA A 46 -9.79 2.95 -9.05
C ALA A 46 -9.16 1.60 -9.47
N PRO A 47 -9.93 0.52 -9.65
CA PRO A 47 -9.40 -0.79 -10.03
C PRO A 47 -8.67 -0.78 -11.39
N LEU A 48 -7.73 -1.70 -11.58
CA LEU A 48 -7.09 -1.95 -12.88
C LEU A 48 -7.84 -3.01 -13.69
N GLY A 49 -7.88 -2.83 -15.01
CA GLY A 49 -8.26 -3.89 -15.95
C GLY A 49 -7.09 -4.78 -16.33
N ASP A 50 -7.38 -5.94 -16.94
CA ASP A 50 -6.39 -6.95 -17.31
C ASP A 50 -5.25 -6.39 -18.18
N ALA A 51 -5.57 -5.51 -19.14
CA ALA A 51 -4.56 -4.89 -20.01
C ALA A 51 -3.55 -4.04 -19.24
N GLN A 52 -4.00 -3.32 -18.21
CA GLN A 52 -3.13 -2.49 -17.36
C GLN A 52 -2.27 -3.36 -16.45
N ILE A 53 -2.81 -4.47 -15.95
CA ILE A 53 -2.05 -5.44 -15.16
C ILE A 53 -0.97 -6.10 -16.03
N SER A 54 -1.30 -6.52 -17.25
CA SER A 54 -0.31 -7.05 -18.20
C SER A 54 0.76 -6.04 -18.59
N GLU A 55 0.42 -4.75 -18.69
CA GLU A 55 1.39 -3.69 -18.88
C GLU A 55 2.37 -3.60 -17.70
N LEU A 56 1.87 -3.65 -16.46
CA LEU A 56 2.72 -3.68 -15.26
C LEU A 56 3.66 -4.89 -15.25
N GLU A 57 3.16 -6.08 -15.56
CA GLU A 57 3.99 -7.29 -15.65
C GLU A 57 5.08 -7.14 -16.73
N SER A 58 4.73 -6.57 -17.88
CA SER A 58 5.68 -6.32 -18.97
C SER A 58 6.75 -5.30 -18.58
N VAL A 59 6.37 -4.18 -17.95
CA VAL A 59 7.29 -3.10 -17.58
C VAL A 59 8.24 -3.54 -16.46
N THR A 60 7.73 -4.29 -15.48
CA THR A 60 8.54 -4.83 -14.38
C THR A 60 9.36 -6.05 -14.80
N GLY A 61 9.05 -6.66 -15.94
CA GLY A 61 9.66 -7.92 -16.38
C GLY A 61 9.35 -9.09 -15.45
N LYS A 62 8.21 -9.06 -14.75
CA LYS A 62 7.82 -10.05 -13.73
C LYS A 62 6.37 -10.49 -13.92
N ASN A 63 6.14 -11.79 -13.78
CA ASN A 63 4.78 -12.30 -13.63
C ASN A 63 4.30 -12.03 -12.20
N PHE A 64 3.17 -11.37 -12.05
CA PHE A 64 2.59 -11.07 -10.77
C PHE A 64 1.81 -12.28 -10.25
N PRO A 65 1.94 -12.62 -8.96
CA PRO A 65 1.11 -13.65 -8.36
C PRO A 65 -0.38 -13.36 -8.55
N ASP A 66 -1.19 -14.40 -8.82
CA ASP A 66 -2.63 -14.25 -9.06
C ASP A 66 -3.35 -13.52 -7.92
N ILE A 67 -2.88 -13.71 -6.68
CA ILE A 67 -3.43 -13.02 -5.51
C ILE A 67 -3.22 -11.50 -5.57
N PHE A 68 -2.09 -11.06 -6.11
CA PHE A 68 -1.77 -9.65 -6.25
C PHE A 68 -2.46 -9.04 -7.47
N LYS A 69 -2.59 -9.78 -8.58
CA LYS A 69 -3.41 -9.37 -9.74
C LYS A 69 -4.88 -9.19 -9.35
N GLN A 70 -5.44 -10.14 -8.58
CA GLN A 70 -6.79 -10.03 -8.04
C GLN A 70 -6.94 -8.79 -7.13
N PHE A 71 -5.92 -8.47 -6.33
CA PHE A 71 -5.92 -7.24 -5.55
C PHE A 71 -5.95 -6.00 -6.45
N LEU A 72 -5.09 -5.93 -7.47
CA LEU A 72 -5.04 -4.81 -8.42
C LEU A 72 -6.34 -4.63 -9.21
N SER A 73 -7.04 -5.72 -9.51
CA SER A 73 -8.36 -5.69 -10.15
C SER A 73 -9.49 -5.26 -9.21
N MET A 74 -9.23 -5.13 -7.90
CA MET A 74 -10.17 -4.57 -6.91
C MET A 74 -9.80 -3.12 -6.53
N THR A 75 -8.51 -2.77 -6.57
CA THR A 75 -7.98 -1.43 -6.31
C THR A 75 -6.57 -1.28 -6.88
N ASN A 76 -6.28 -0.17 -7.56
CA ASN A 76 -4.94 0.12 -8.09
C ASN A 76 -3.98 0.59 -6.98
N GLY A 77 -3.63 -0.31 -6.06
CA GLY A 77 -2.91 0.05 -4.84
C GLY A 77 -3.81 0.74 -3.81
N LEU A 78 -3.22 1.25 -2.74
CA LEU A 78 -3.93 1.99 -1.68
C LEU A 78 -2.94 2.78 -0.81
N ASN A 79 -3.45 3.79 -0.11
CA ASN A 79 -2.77 4.42 1.02
C ASN A 79 -3.64 4.26 2.26
N LEU A 80 -3.09 3.70 3.34
CA LEU A 80 -3.77 3.56 4.62
C LEU A 80 -3.13 4.43 5.70
N PHE A 81 -3.97 4.93 6.60
CA PHE A 81 -3.57 5.65 7.81
C PHE A 81 -2.63 6.82 7.54
N SER A 82 -3.07 7.75 6.69
CA SER A 82 -2.30 8.92 6.23
C SER A 82 -0.99 8.54 5.51
N GLY A 83 -1.03 7.41 4.80
CA GLY A 83 0.09 6.86 4.04
C GLY A 83 1.13 6.16 4.90
N SER A 84 0.82 5.82 6.17
CA SER A 84 1.72 5.01 7.00
C SER A 84 2.04 3.67 6.35
N LEU A 85 1.07 3.07 5.67
CA LEU A 85 1.22 1.88 4.84
C LEU A 85 0.68 2.19 3.44
N SER A 86 1.47 1.93 2.42
CA SER A 86 1.03 2.01 1.03
C SER A 86 1.24 0.68 0.31
N ILE A 87 0.35 0.40 -0.64
CA ILE A 87 0.52 -0.64 -1.66
C ILE A 87 0.57 0.09 -2.99
N ASP A 88 1.62 -0.18 -3.75
CA ASP A 88 1.92 0.48 -5.00
C ASP A 88 1.03 -0.04 -6.12
N GLY A 89 0.89 0.75 -7.18
CA GLY A 89 0.07 0.43 -8.34
C GLY A 89 0.60 1.07 -9.62
N LEU A 90 -0.24 1.12 -10.63
CA LEU A 90 0.00 1.84 -11.87
C LEU A 90 -0.21 3.34 -11.65
N ARG A 91 0.84 4.12 -11.83
CA ARG A 91 0.76 5.59 -11.89
C ARG A 91 0.63 6.04 -13.33
N GLN A 92 -0.52 6.58 -13.71
CA GLN A 92 -0.81 6.92 -15.12
C GLN A 92 -0.31 8.29 -15.56
N ASN A 93 -0.10 9.21 -14.61
CA ASN A 93 0.31 10.58 -14.91
C ASN A 93 1.09 11.21 -13.73
N ASN A 94 1.58 12.43 -13.95
CA ASN A 94 2.30 13.23 -12.96
C ASN A 94 1.60 14.57 -12.67
N GLU A 95 0.28 14.62 -12.86
CA GLU A 95 -0.50 15.80 -12.51
C GLU A 95 -0.40 16.11 -11.01
N ARG A 96 -0.42 17.39 -10.68
CA ARG A 96 -0.20 17.89 -9.31
C ARG A 96 -1.44 18.53 -8.70
N PHE A 97 -2.51 18.66 -9.48
CA PHE A 97 -3.75 19.33 -9.08
C PHE A 97 -4.96 18.53 -9.59
N GLY A 98 -6.10 18.71 -8.91
CA GLY A 98 -7.36 18.05 -9.26
C GLY A 98 -7.35 16.54 -9.04
N ASP A 99 -8.45 15.89 -9.40
CA ASP A 99 -8.67 14.45 -9.17
C ASP A 99 -7.57 13.59 -9.79
N ALA A 100 -7.08 13.97 -10.97
CA ALA A 100 -6.04 13.26 -11.71
C ALA A 100 -4.71 13.15 -10.95
N SER A 101 -4.44 14.08 -10.01
CA SER A 101 -3.25 14.03 -9.14
C SER A 101 -3.30 12.93 -8.07
N ARG A 102 -4.48 12.36 -7.79
CA ARG A 102 -4.66 11.28 -6.81
C ARG A 102 -4.32 9.94 -7.46
N GLN A 103 -3.03 9.63 -7.49
CA GLN A 103 -2.47 8.40 -8.05
C GLN A 103 -1.73 7.60 -6.98
N PRO A 104 -1.66 6.26 -7.10
CA PRO A 104 -0.80 5.46 -6.24
C PRO A 104 0.68 5.79 -6.47
N PHE A 105 1.52 5.34 -5.53
CA PHE A 105 2.95 5.20 -5.81
C PHE A 105 3.15 4.19 -6.95
N SER A 106 4.15 4.44 -7.80
CA SER A 106 4.40 3.61 -8.96
C SER A 106 5.10 2.33 -8.55
N ILE A 107 4.52 1.18 -8.87
CA ILE A 107 5.16 -0.13 -8.68
C ILE A 107 6.39 -0.32 -9.59
N GLU A 108 6.48 0.44 -10.68
CA GLU A 108 7.65 0.41 -11.57
C GLU A 108 8.90 0.94 -10.88
N THR A 109 8.79 2.02 -10.10
CA THR A 109 9.93 2.69 -9.46
C THR A 109 10.79 1.72 -8.63
N PRO A 110 10.26 1.00 -7.63
CA PRO A 110 11.08 0.12 -6.79
C PRO A 110 11.52 -1.17 -7.49
N ASN A 111 10.94 -1.52 -8.65
CA ASN A 111 11.23 -2.77 -9.36
C ASN A 111 12.13 -2.59 -10.60
N VAL A 112 12.17 -1.39 -11.19
CA VAL A 112 12.91 -1.08 -12.43
C VAL A 112 14.02 -0.06 -12.16
N TYR A 113 13.68 1.11 -11.62
CA TYR A 113 14.61 2.24 -11.51
C TYR A 113 15.42 2.24 -10.21
N GLU A 114 14.80 1.81 -9.12
CA GLU A 114 15.35 1.86 -7.76
C GLU A 114 15.37 0.45 -7.12
N LYS A 115 15.59 -0.60 -7.93
CA LYS A 115 15.70 -1.98 -7.45
C LYS A 115 16.88 -2.08 -6.47
N PRO A 116 16.67 -2.48 -5.20
CA PRO A 116 17.75 -2.61 -4.23
C PRO A 116 18.80 -3.62 -4.70
N VAL A 117 20.07 -3.36 -4.40
CA VAL A 117 21.17 -4.26 -4.76
C VAL A 117 20.95 -5.62 -4.11
N GLY A 118 21.18 -6.68 -4.87
CA GLY A 118 21.05 -8.06 -4.39
C GLY A 118 19.60 -8.55 -4.23
N THR A 119 18.60 -7.79 -4.71
CA THR A 119 17.20 -8.25 -4.73
C THR A 119 17.06 -9.48 -5.64
N PRO A 120 16.65 -10.65 -5.10
CA PRO A 120 16.33 -11.84 -5.89
C PRO A 120 15.37 -11.55 -7.05
N ASP A 121 15.47 -12.31 -8.13
CA ASP A 121 14.57 -12.10 -9.27
C ASP A 121 13.14 -12.53 -8.99
N THR A 122 12.92 -13.36 -7.99
CA THR A 122 11.59 -13.74 -7.49
C THR A 122 10.95 -12.65 -6.62
N HIS A 123 11.70 -11.62 -6.22
CA HIS A 123 11.16 -10.56 -5.36
C HIS A 123 10.52 -9.44 -6.19
N LEU A 124 9.23 -9.20 -5.93
CA LEU A 124 8.44 -8.08 -6.44
C LEU A 124 8.15 -7.10 -5.31
N SER A 125 8.66 -5.88 -5.39
CA SER A 125 8.28 -4.82 -4.45
C SER A 125 6.86 -4.35 -4.75
N ILE A 126 6.05 -4.21 -3.70
CA ILE A 126 4.61 -3.95 -3.81
C ILE A 126 4.14 -2.76 -2.96
N GLY A 127 5.02 -2.07 -2.25
CA GLY A 127 4.64 -1.00 -1.33
C GLY A 127 5.64 -0.84 -0.19
N GLY A 128 5.19 -0.23 0.90
CA GLY A 128 6.06 0.00 2.05
C GLY A 128 5.47 0.85 3.16
N TYR A 129 6.33 1.19 4.11
CA TYR A 129 6.00 2.05 5.24
C TYR A 129 6.67 3.41 5.11
N LYS A 130 5.88 4.47 5.29
CA LYS A 130 6.38 5.85 5.23
C LYS A 130 7.34 6.20 6.36
N TYR A 131 7.21 5.56 7.54
CA TYR A 131 7.97 5.93 8.74
C TYR A 131 9.48 5.79 8.58
N ASP A 132 9.93 4.69 8.00
CA ASP A 132 11.36 4.36 7.80
C ASP A 132 11.71 4.11 6.32
N GLY A 133 10.73 4.23 5.41
CA GLY A 133 10.92 3.92 4.00
C GLY A 133 11.08 2.42 3.70
N SER A 134 10.83 1.54 4.68
CA SER A 134 10.97 0.09 4.48
C SER A 134 9.99 -0.41 3.42
N ARG A 135 10.46 -1.38 2.62
CA ARG A 135 9.73 -1.90 1.47
C ARG A 135 9.02 -3.20 1.82
N LEU A 136 7.84 -3.37 1.26
CA LEU A 136 7.12 -4.64 1.21
C LEU A 136 7.41 -5.33 -0.11
N VAL A 137 7.72 -6.61 -0.03
CA VAL A 137 8.13 -7.43 -1.17
C VAL A 137 7.39 -8.76 -1.12
N ILE A 138 6.72 -9.14 -2.21
CA ILE A 138 6.20 -10.50 -2.39
C ILE A 138 7.28 -11.33 -3.09
N ASP A 139 7.58 -12.51 -2.55
CA ASP A 139 8.30 -13.54 -3.30
C ASP A 139 7.33 -14.27 -4.22
N THR A 140 7.54 -14.16 -5.53
CA THR A 140 6.64 -14.70 -6.56
C THR A 140 6.64 -16.23 -6.61
N GLU A 141 7.62 -16.91 -6.00
CA GLU A 141 7.65 -18.37 -5.92
C GLU A 141 6.99 -18.90 -4.64
N THR A 142 7.35 -18.34 -3.49
CA THR A 142 6.82 -18.81 -2.19
C THR A 142 5.51 -18.13 -1.76
N LEU A 143 5.15 -17.02 -2.41
CA LEU A 143 4.00 -16.15 -2.11
C LEU A 143 4.03 -15.48 -0.73
N LYS A 144 5.14 -15.64 0.00
CA LYS A 144 5.38 -14.94 1.25
C LYS A 144 5.63 -13.47 1.00
N VAL A 145 5.35 -12.67 2.03
CA VAL A 145 5.68 -11.24 2.02
C VAL A 145 6.78 -10.96 3.02
N PHE A 146 7.74 -10.18 2.61
CA PHE A 146 8.85 -9.72 3.43
C PHE A 146 8.82 -8.20 3.56
N ARG A 147 9.29 -7.72 4.70
CA ARG A 147 9.67 -6.31 4.88
C ARG A 147 11.19 -6.21 4.89
N PHE A 148 11.73 -5.31 4.09
CA PHE A 148 13.16 -5.03 3.99
C PHE A 148 13.46 -3.56 4.29
N PRO A 149 14.71 -3.21 4.66
CA PRO A 149 15.16 -1.82 4.68
C PRO A 149 14.95 -1.12 3.32
N GLN A 150 14.96 0.21 3.31
CA GLN A 150 14.67 1.00 2.11
C GLN A 150 15.59 0.69 0.91
N THR A 151 16.86 0.40 1.16
CA THR A 151 17.91 0.34 0.13
C THR A 151 18.53 -1.04 -0.06
N GLU A 152 18.14 -2.02 0.75
CA GLU A 152 18.78 -3.34 0.79
C GLU A 152 17.72 -4.44 0.87
N ALA A 153 17.95 -5.58 0.20
CA ALA A 153 17.08 -6.76 0.28
C ALA A 153 17.45 -7.70 1.46
N GLN A 154 18.18 -7.18 2.45
CA GLN A 154 18.54 -7.83 3.71
C GLN A 154 18.82 -6.75 4.79
N PRO A 155 18.75 -7.10 6.10
CA PRO A 155 18.14 -8.31 6.62
C PRO A 155 16.62 -8.31 6.43
N VAL A 156 15.98 -9.48 6.45
CA VAL A 156 14.52 -9.57 6.58
C VAL A 156 14.10 -8.97 7.93
N LEU A 157 13.29 -7.91 7.90
CA LEU A 157 12.80 -7.23 9.11
C LEU A 157 11.55 -7.92 9.67
N ASN A 158 10.67 -8.38 8.78
CA ASN A 158 9.44 -9.11 9.06
C ASN A 158 9.11 -10.05 7.90
N GLU A 159 8.36 -11.11 8.20
CA GLU A 159 7.85 -12.09 7.23
C GLU A 159 6.38 -12.38 7.53
N TRP A 160 5.58 -12.52 6.48
CA TRP A 160 4.20 -12.97 6.54
C TRP A 160 3.97 -14.13 5.58
N PRO A 161 3.07 -15.07 5.92
CA PRO A 161 2.80 -16.25 5.09
C PRO A 161 2.10 -15.93 3.77
N SER A 162 1.41 -14.79 3.65
CA SER A 162 0.77 -14.35 2.41
C SER A 162 0.55 -12.84 2.34
N PHE A 163 0.20 -12.34 1.15
CA PHE A 163 -0.17 -10.95 0.93
C PHE A 163 -1.33 -10.47 1.81
N TRP A 164 -2.40 -11.27 1.93
CA TRP A 164 -3.56 -10.88 2.74
C TRP A 164 -3.28 -10.95 4.23
N ASP A 165 -2.49 -11.93 4.68
CA ASP A 165 -2.05 -11.98 6.08
C ASP A 165 -1.26 -10.72 6.44
N MET A 166 -0.35 -10.29 5.57
CA MET A 166 0.37 -9.02 5.73
C MET A 166 -0.60 -7.83 5.79
N LEU A 167 -1.39 -7.62 4.74
CA LEU A 167 -2.20 -6.41 4.62
C LEU A 167 -3.26 -6.29 5.72
N LEU A 168 -3.92 -7.39 6.10
CA LEU A 168 -4.93 -7.37 7.15
C LEU A 168 -4.33 -7.24 8.55
N SER A 169 -3.23 -7.95 8.84
CA SER A 169 -2.57 -7.83 10.15
C SER A 169 -2.09 -6.41 10.38
N GLU A 170 -1.53 -5.76 9.36
CA GLU A 170 -0.99 -4.41 9.45
C GLU A 170 -2.07 -3.33 9.41
N ALA A 171 -3.15 -3.51 8.64
CA ALA A 171 -4.30 -2.62 8.71
C ALA A 171 -4.95 -2.66 10.12
N LYS A 172 -5.08 -3.84 10.72
CA LYS A 172 -5.58 -4.00 12.09
C LYS A 172 -4.64 -3.35 13.10
N ARG A 173 -3.34 -3.64 13.04
CA ARG A 173 -2.33 -3.06 13.93
C ARG A 173 -2.34 -1.54 13.88
N LEU A 174 -2.32 -0.96 12.67
CA LEU A 174 -2.36 0.48 12.50
C LEU A 174 -3.67 1.09 12.97
N SER A 175 -4.81 0.41 12.82
CA SER A 175 -6.11 0.93 13.31
C SER A 175 -6.13 1.22 14.81
N LEU A 176 -5.27 0.56 15.60
CA LEU A 176 -5.15 0.77 17.04
C LEU A 176 -4.32 2.01 17.40
N GLN A 177 -3.59 2.60 16.45
CA GLN A 177 -2.74 3.78 16.67
C GLN A 177 -3.44 5.10 16.34
N PHE A 178 -4.65 5.06 15.79
CA PHE A 178 -5.41 6.23 15.36
C PHE A 178 -6.73 6.32 16.12
N ASP A 179 -7.12 7.53 16.50
CA ASP A 179 -8.40 7.78 17.16
C ASP A 179 -9.57 7.88 16.15
N ASN A 180 -10.77 8.13 16.67
CA ASN A 180 -11.98 8.21 15.87
C ASN A 180 -12.07 9.47 14.96
N GLU A 181 -11.06 10.36 15.01
CA GLU A 181 -10.92 11.51 14.11
C GLU A 181 -9.69 11.37 13.18
N GLY A 182 -9.05 10.19 13.17
CA GLY A 182 -7.88 9.92 12.34
C GLY A 182 -6.60 10.59 12.82
N LYS A 183 -6.52 11.05 14.08
CA LYS A 183 -5.28 11.54 14.69
C LYS A 183 -4.52 10.37 15.30
N ARG A 184 -3.19 10.44 15.29
CA ARG A 184 -2.35 9.48 16.01
C ARG A 184 -2.58 9.61 17.52
N ILE A 185 -2.93 8.52 18.19
CA ILE A 185 -3.09 8.46 19.65
C ILE A 185 -1.75 8.76 20.34
N ASN A 186 -0.67 8.17 19.83
CA ASN A 186 0.70 8.47 20.26
C ASN A 186 1.57 8.81 19.05
N PRO A 187 1.83 10.10 18.77
CA PRO A 187 2.65 10.52 17.64
C PRO A 187 4.11 10.04 17.69
N LYS A 188 4.62 9.63 18.87
CA LYS A 188 5.99 9.12 19.04
C LYS A 188 6.12 7.63 18.75
N GLU A 189 5.01 6.89 18.74
CA GLU A 189 5.04 5.48 18.40
C GLU A 189 5.44 5.30 16.92
N PRO A 190 6.22 4.28 16.54
CA PRO A 190 6.43 3.98 15.13
C PRO A 190 5.16 3.45 14.45
N THR A 191 4.97 3.76 13.17
CA THR A 191 3.86 3.18 12.35
C THR A 191 4.29 1.92 11.58
N ILE A 192 5.48 1.41 11.87
CA ILE A 192 6.04 0.16 11.35
C ILE A 192 5.80 -0.99 12.34
N PRO A 193 5.75 -2.25 11.88
CA PRO A 193 5.70 -3.39 12.78
C PRO A 193 7.01 -3.53 13.57
N SER A 194 6.93 -4.05 14.78
CA SER A 194 8.11 -4.45 15.54
C SER A 194 8.87 -5.53 14.77
N THR A 195 10.20 -5.40 14.69
CA THR A 195 11.04 -6.38 14.00
C THR A 195 11.14 -7.67 14.82
N LEU A 196 11.38 -8.79 14.15
CA LEU A 196 11.51 -10.12 14.79
C LEU A 196 12.70 -10.22 15.77
N ASN A 197 13.55 -9.19 15.85
CA ASN A 197 14.79 -9.16 16.64
C ASN A 197 14.93 -7.90 17.53
N ALA A 198 13.82 -7.26 17.93
CA ALA A 198 13.83 -6.14 18.88
C ALA A 198 13.65 -6.61 20.33
#